data_AF-A0AAU1S1W8-F1
#
_entry.id   AF-A0AAU1S1W8-F1
#
_cell.length_a   1.000
_cell.length_b   1.000
_cell.length_c   1.000
_cell.angle_alpha   90.00
_cell.angle_beta   90.00
_cell.angle_gamma   90.00
#
_symmetry.space_group_name_H-M   'P 1'
#
loop_
_entity.id
_entity.type
_entity.pdbx_description
1 polymer ?
#
loop_
_entity_poly.entity_id
_entity_poly.type
_entity_poly.pdbx_seq_one_letter_code
_entity_poly.pdbx_strand_id
1 'polypeptide(L)'
;MVRLWDELTGTKYPDSDVAPLPTMEVRAVLLALNGSDVPFVVRNGTPKERADLVAERRIRELRLTFKTRMRLVPAIHEVRTLDEQWEVSSPDHSGGRYSRGHGTAVYRQWTYERGPDGRRHKVETFRFDTREMKNPLRNAVLDAGWTWRGVLFKL
;
A
#
# COMPACT_ATOMS: atom_id res chain seq x y z
N MET A 1 -1.10 -10.43 -25.70
CA MET A 1 0.17 -10.78 -25.02
C MET A 1 0.45 -9.72 -23.94
N VAL A 2 -0.06 -9.88 -22.72
CA VAL A 2 0.03 -8.85 -21.63
C VAL A 2 0.43 -9.43 -20.26
N ARG A 3 0.55 -10.76 -20.12
CA ARG A 3 0.50 -11.45 -18.81
C ARG A 3 1.73 -11.32 -17.89
N LEU A 4 2.94 -11.12 -18.43
CA LEU A 4 4.18 -11.09 -17.61
C LEU A 4 4.39 -9.75 -16.88
N TRP A 5 4.10 -8.63 -17.54
CA TRP A 5 4.25 -7.30 -16.93
C TRP A 5 3.17 -7.03 -15.88
N ASP A 6 1.98 -7.58 -16.08
CA ASP A 6 0.87 -7.43 -15.14
C ASP A 6 1.16 -8.15 -13.82
N GLU A 7 1.76 -9.34 -13.88
CA GLU A 7 2.17 -10.10 -12.69
C GLU A 7 3.27 -9.37 -11.90
N LEU A 8 4.28 -8.84 -12.60
CA LEU A 8 5.37 -8.06 -11.99
C LEU A 8 4.88 -6.76 -11.34
N THR A 9 3.90 -6.10 -11.96
CA THR A 9 3.34 -4.83 -11.47
C THR A 9 2.15 -5.02 -10.53
N GLY A 10 1.71 -6.26 -10.29
CA GLY A 10 0.54 -6.56 -9.48
C GLY A 10 -0.76 -5.99 -10.05
N THR A 11 -0.82 -5.82 -11.37
CA THR A 11 -2.02 -5.35 -12.07
C THR A 11 -3.16 -6.35 -11.87
N LYS A 12 -4.36 -5.84 -11.58
CA LYS A 12 -5.59 -6.63 -11.47
C LYS A 12 -6.73 -5.93 -12.21
N TYR A 13 -7.56 -6.72 -12.85
CA TYR A 13 -8.71 -6.28 -13.64
C TYR A 13 -10.00 -6.59 -12.87
N PRO A 14 -11.02 -5.75 -12.98
CA PRO A 14 -12.34 -6.04 -12.39
C PRO A 14 -12.95 -7.25 -13.09
N ASP A 15 -13.93 -7.88 -12.44
CA ASP A 15 -14.72 -8.93 -13.07
C ASP A 15 -15.52 -8.36 -14.25
N SER A 16 -15.73 -9.18 -15.28
CA SER A 16 -16.28 -8.71 -16.57
C SER A 16 -17.72 -8.22 -16.50
N ASP A 17 -18.44 -8.56 -15.45
CA ASP A 17 -19.83 -8.19 -15.17
C ASP A 17 -19.97 -6.91 -14.31
N VAL A 18 -18.86 -6.37 -13.80
CA VAL A 18 -18.87 -5.14 -13.00
C VAL A 18 -18.79 -3.92 -13.93
N ALA A 19 -19.85 -3.12 -13.95
CA ALA A 19 -19.86 -1.86 -14.69
C ALA A 19 -18.98 -0.81 -13.97
N PRO A 20 -18.14 -0.03 -14.72
CA PRO A 20 -17.28 0.97 -14.11
C PRO A 20 -18.09 2.12 -13.50
N LEU A 21 -17.84 2.41 -12.23
CA LEU A 21 -18.44 3.56 -11.54
C LEU A 21 -17.86 4.90 -12.04
N PRO A 22 -18.60 6.01 -11.88
CA PRO A 22 -18.06 7.34 -12.12
C PRO A 22 -16.83 7.63 -11.24
N THR A 23 -15.86 8.39 -11.77
CA THR A 23 -14.61 8.75 -11.08
C THR A 23 -14.82 9.27 -9.66
N MET A 24 -15.85 10.09 -9.44
CA MET A 24 -16.15 10.68 -8.14
C MET A 24 -16.63 9.63 -7.12
N GLU A 25 -17.34 8.60 -7.58
CA GLU A 25 -17.78 7.49 -6.74
C GLU A 25 -16.61 6.58 -6.38
N VAL A 26 -15.72 6.27 -7.33
CA VAL A 26 -14.46 5.54 -7.05
C VAL A 26 -13.65 6.27 -5.98
N ARG A 27 -13.52 7.60 -6.11
CA ARG A 27 -12.84 8.43 -5.12
C ARG A 27 -13.51 8.36 -3.76
N ALA A 28 -14.85 8.40 -3.72
CA ALA A 28 -15.61 8.32 -2.48
C ALA A 28 -15.45 6.94 -1.79
N VAL A 29 -15.54 5.85 -2.54
CA VAL A 29 -15.34 4.48 -2.04
C VAL A 29 -13.94 4.32 -1.44
N LEU A 30 -12.90 4.81 -2.12
CA LEU A 30 -11.53 4.75 -1.60
C LEU A 30 -11.36 5.57 -0.31
N LEU A 31 -11.99 6.74 -0.20
CA LEU A 31 -11.96 7.55 1.03
C LEU A 31 -12.79 6.93 2.16
N ALA A 32 -13.84 6.18 1.84
CA ALA A 32 -14.69 5.48 2.80
C ALA A 32 -14.01 4.28 3.46
N LEU A 33 -12.86 3.81 2.93
CA LEU A 33 -12.03 2.79 3.58
C LEU A 33 -11.42 3.24 4.91
N ASN A 34 -11.45 4.54 5.21
CA ASN A 34 -11.01 5.05 6.51
C ASN A 34 -11.95 4.57 7.62
N GLY A 35 -11.40 4.03 8.70
CA GLY A 35 -12.14 3.62 9.89
C GLY A 35 -11.23 3.55 11.12
N SER A 36 -11.82 3.44 12.31
CA SER A 36 -11.06 3.29 13.57
C SER A 36 -10.20 2.03 13.60
N ASP A 37 -10.66 0.99 12.90
CA ASP A 37 -10.08 -0.35 12.95
C ASP A 37 -9.10 -0.62 11.79
N VAL A 38 -8.87 0.40 10.95
CA VAL A 38 -8.01 0.31 9.78
C VAL A 38 -6.66 0.98 10.09
N PRO A 39 -5.52 0.28 9.97
CA PRO A 39 -4.22 0.78 10.39
C PRO A 39 -3.57 1.75 9.38
N PHE A 40 -4.35 2.33 8.47
CA PHE A 40 -3.91 3.28 7.45
C PHE A 40 -4.97 4.35 7.21
N VAL A 41 -4.56 5.46 6.62
CA VAL A 41 -5.45 6.55 6.21
C VAL A 41 -5.38 6.76 4.70
N VAL A 42 -6.54 6.89 4.07
CA VAL A 42 -6.69 7.36 2.69
C VAL A 42 -7.03 8.84 2.72
N ARG A 43 -6.24 9.65 2.04
CA ARG A 43 -6.43 11.11 1.95
C ARG A 43 -6.23 11.60 0.53
N ASN A 44 -6.63 12.85 0.30
CA ASN A 44 -6.25 13.54 -0.93
C ASN A 44 -4.73 13.62 -1.07
N GLY A 45 -4.26 13.38 -2.29
CA GLY A 45 -2.89 13.63 -2.64
C GLY A 45 -2.59 15.13 -2.67
N THR A 46 -1.37 15.48 -2.30
CA THR A 46 -0.88 16.86 -2.45
C THR A 46 -0.36 17.09 -3.88
N PRO A 47 -0.25 18.34 -4.35
CA PRO A 47 0.33 18.63 -5.67
C PRO A 47 1.73 18.03 -5.87
N LYS A 48 2.55 17.97 -4.81
CA LYS A 48 3.89 17.37 -4.82
C LYS A 48 3.85 15.85 -5.02
N GLU A 49 2.80 15.21 -4.49
CA GLU A 49 2.58 13.76 -4.60
C GLU A 49 1.96 13.36 -5.94
N ARG A 50 1.64 14.29 -6.86
CA ARG A 50 1.16 14.01 -8.24
C ARG A 50 0.19 12.81 -8.32
N ALA A 51 -0.76 12.75 -7.39
CA ALA A 51 -1.69 11.66 -7.17
C ALA A 51 -3.01 12.28 -6.72
N ASP A 52 -4.12 11.66 -7.08
CA ASP A 52 -5.44 12.12 -6.66
C ASP A 52 -5.69 11.73 -5.21
N LEU A 53 -5.24 10.52 -4.84
CA LEU A 53 -5.35 9.97 -3.49
C LEU A 53 -4.02 9.36 -3.04
N VAL A 54 -3.80 9.34 -1.74
CA VAL A 54 -2.67 8.68 -1.09
C VAL A 54 -3.18 7.89 0.09
N ALA A 55 -2.89 6.59 0.10
CA ALA A 55 -3.03 5.76 1.28
C ALA A 55 -1.69 5.74 2.03
N GLU A 56 -1.71 6.01 3.34
CA GLU A 56 -0.52 6.10 4.19
C GLU A 56 -0.67 5.26 5.46
N ARG A 57 0.33 4.43 5.75
CA ARG A 57 0.48 3.71 7.03
C ARG A 57 1.79 4.10 7.68
N ARG A 58 1.72 4.57 8.93
CA ARG A 58 2.89 4.85 9.77
C ARG A 58 3.15 3.66 10.68
N ILE A 59 4.36 3.15 10.63
CA ILE A 59 4.82 2.03 11.44
C ILE A 59 5.83 2.58 12.44
N ARG A 60 5.39 2.78 13.67
CA ARG A 60 6.18 3.50 14.69
C ARG A 60 7.38 2.65 15.14
N GLU A 61 7.16 1.35 15.27
CA GLU A 61 8.11 0.32 15.64
C GLU A 61 9.35 0.33 14.74
N LEU A 62 9.13 0.61 13.44
CA LEU A 62 10.17 0.60 12.41
C LEU A 62 10.55 2.01 11.94
N ARG A 63 9.96 3.06 12.52
CA ARG A 63 10.08 4.46 12.06
C ARG A 63 9.92 4.59 10.54
N LEU A 64 9.01 3.81 9.98
CA LEU A 64 8.78 3.69 8.55
C LEU A 64 7.40 4.23 8.20
N THR A 65 7.31 4.97 7.10
CA THR A 65 6.03 5.35 6.50
C THR A 65 5.90 4.66 5.15
N PHE A 66 4.87 3.84 5.00
CA PHE A 66 4.50 3.20 3.74
C PHE A 66 3.38 4.02 3.09
N LYS A 67 3.55 4.36 1.81
CA LYS A 67 2.57 5.10 1.03
C LYS A 67 2.24 4.36 -0.26
N THR A 68 0.96 4.33 -0.61
CA THR A 68 0.50 3.98 -1.96
C THR A 68 -0.15 5.22 -2.56
N ARG A 69 0.51 5.82 -3.55
CA ARG A 69 0.00 6.95 -4.32
C ARG A 69 -0.90 6.43 -5.44
N MET A 70 -2.08 7.02 -5.60
CA MET A 70 -3.13 6.56 -6.51
C MET A 70 -3.55 7.69 -7.44
N ARG A 71 -3.53 7.43 -8.75
CA ARG A 71 -4.03 8.35 -9.78
C ARG A 71 -5.18 7.70 -10.54
N LEU A 72 -6.31 8.39 -10.60
CA LEU A 72 -7.50 7.98 -11.35
C LEU A 72 -7.31 8.38 -12.82
N VAL A 73 -7.55 7.45 -13.73
CA VAL A 73 -7.49 7.65 -15.19
C VAL A 73 -8.86 7.33 -15.78
N PRO A 74 -9.79 8.31 -15.81
CA PRO A 74 -11.18 8.08 -16.19
C PRO A 74 -11.35 7.53 -17.61
N ALA A 75 -10.51 7.99 -18.55
CA ALA A 75 -10.59 7.62 -19.96
C ALA A 75 -10.49 6.10 -20.22
N ILE A 76 -9.89 5.35 -19.29
CA ILE A 76 -9.69 3.90 -19.40
C ILE A 76 -10.12 3.15 -18.13
N HIS A 77 -10.84 3.81 -17.21
CA HIS A 77 -11.27 3.28 -15.91
C HIS A 77 -10.13 2.54 -15.17
N GLU A 78 -8.99 3.21 -15.01
CA GLU A 78 -7.80 2.66 -14.36
C GLU A 78 -7.38 3.52 -13.16
N VAL A 79 -6.97 2.86 -12.08
CA VAL A 79 -6.25 3.48 -10.97
C VAL A 79 -4.77 3.07 -11.08
N ARG A 80 -3.92 4.04 -11.39
CA ARG A 80 -2.46 3.85 -11.39
C ARG A 80 -1.92 4.02 -9.99
N THR A 81 -1.09 3.08 -9.57
CA THR A 81 -0.65 2.97 -8.18
C THR A 81 0.86 2.86 -8.11
N LEU A 82 1.45 3.62 -7.20
CA LEU A 82 2.88 3.66 -6.98
C LEU A 82 3.16 3.60 -5.49
N ASP A 83 3.90 2.57 -5.09
CA ASP A 83 4.31 2.39 -3.70
C ASP A 83 5.62 3.13 -3.42
N GLU A 84 5.66 3.80 -2.27
CA GLU A 84 6.81 4.53 -1.75
C GLU A 84 7.02 4.18 -0.27
N GLN A 85 8.28 4.04 0.12
CA GLN A 85 8.67 3.80 1.50
C GLN A 85 9.64 4.87 1.95
N TRP A 86 9.37 5.42 3.14
CA TRP A 86 10.21 6.40 3.79
C TRP A 86 10.64 5.86 5.15
N GLU A 87 11.90 5.46 5.27
CA GLU A 87 12.53 5.14 6.55
C GLU A 87 13.14 6.40 7.16
N VAL A 88 12.79 6.73 8.40
CA VAL A 88 13.45 7.80 9.15
C VAL A 88 14.76 7.27 9.72
N SER A 89 15.86 8.02 9.55
CA SER A 89 17.17 7.68 10.11
C SER A 89 17.09 7.34 11.61
N SER A 90 17.84 6.33 12.04
CA SER A 90 17.99 5.95 13.46
C SER A 90 19.47 5.79 13.85
N PRO A 91 19.84 5.82 15.14
CA PRO A 91 21.24 5.65 15.56
C PRO A 91 21.85 4.32 15.10
N ASP A 92 21.04 3.26 15.02
CA ASP A 92 21.44 1.93 14.51
C ASP A 92 21.43 1.83 12.98
N HIS A 93 20.75 2.74 12.27
CA HIS A 93 20.66 2.78 10.81
C HIS A 93 20.81 4.24 10.34
N SER A 94 22.06 4.65 10.10
CA SER A 94 22.39 5.98 9.58
C SER A 94 22.05 6.07 8.09
N GLY A 95 21.18 7.02 7.74
CA GLY A 95 20.74 7.30 6.37
C GLY A 95 19.34 6.76 6.08
N GLY A 96 18.32 7.60 6.29
CA GLY A 96 16.94 7.29 5.92
C GLY A 96 16.85 6.76 4.49
N ARG A 97 16.32 5.56 4.33
CA ARG A 97 16.23 4.89 3.03
C ARG A 97 14.90 5.27 2.38
N TYR A 98 14.99 6.02 1.28
CA TYR A 98 13.88 6.18 0.36
C TYR A 98 13.91 5.02 -0.63
N SER A 99 12.86 4.21 -0.66
CA SER A 99 12.69 3.18 -1.68
C SER A 99 11.39 3.41 -2.44
N ARG A 100 11.45 3.15 -3.75
CA ARG A 100 10.35 3.35 -4.69
C ARG A 100 10.23 2.11 -5.55
N GLY A 101 9.05 1.53 -5.59
CA GLY A 101 8.82 0.34 -6.38
C GLY A 101 7.68 -0.50 -5.84
N HIS A 102 7.00 -1.18 -6.75
CA HIS A 102 5.97 -2.15 -6.42
C HIS A 102 6.63 -3.40 -5.80
N GLY A 103 6.32 -3.69 -4.55
CA GLY A 103 6.80 -4.89 -3.87
C GLY A 103 5.90 -5.27 -2.72
N THR A 104 5.54 -6.55 -2.63
CA THR A 104 5.04 -7.09 -1.36
C THR A 104 6.22 -7.08 -0.40
N ALA A 105 6.13 -6.28 0.66
CA ALA A 105 7.05 -6.34 1.79
C ALA A 105 6.32 -6.86 3.03
N VAL A 106 6.99 -7.76 3.75
CA VAL A 106 6.60 -8.17 5.10
C VAL A 106 7.68 -7.64 6.04
N TYR A 107 7.30 -6.71 6.90
CA TYR A 107 8.17 -6.19 7.93
C TYR A 107 7.95 -6.96 9.22
N ARG A 108 9.05 -7.30 9.90
CA ARG A 108 9.01 -8.06 11.16
C ARG A 108 9.99 -7.47 12.16
N GLN A 109 9.58 -7.45 13.42
CA GLN A 109 10.47 -7.18 14.55
C GLN A 109 10.46 -8.36 15.50
N TRP A 110 11.63 -8.66 16.06
CA TRP A 110 11.83 -9.74 17.00
C TRP A 110 12.39 -9.18 18.30
N THR A 111 11.97 -9.73 19.43
CA THR A 111 12.64 -9.55 20.72
C THR A 111 13.15 -10.89 21.23
N TYR A 112 14.03 -10.86 22.22
CA TYR A 112 14.47 -12.06 22.93
C TYR A 112 13.82 -12.10 24.31
N GLU A 113 13.00 -13.11 24.56
CA GLU A 113 12.43 -13.38 25.87
C GLU A 113 13.11 -14.59 26.51
N ARG A 114 13.18 -14.62 27.84
CA ARG A 114 13.72 -15.76 28.58
C ARG A 114 12.56 -16.67 29.00
N GLY A 115 12.59 -17.91 28.53
CA GLY A 115 11.58 -18.91 28.84
C GLY A 115 11.68 -19.45 30.28
N PRO A 116 10.69 -20.23 30.74
CA PRO A 116 10.69 -20.87 32.06
C PRO A 116 11.86 -21.85 32.27
N ASP A 117 12.43 -22.34 31.17
CA ASP A 117 13.62 -23.20 31.12
C ASP A 117 14.95 -22.42 31.19
N GLY A 118 14.89 -21.10 31.33
CA GLY A 118 16.04 -20.20 31.36
C GLY A 118 16.67 -19.92 29.99
N ARG A 119 16.15 -20.49 28.89
CA ARG A 119 16.69 -20.29 27.54
C ARG A 119 16.11 -19.03 26.89
N ARG A 120 16.88 -18.41 25.99
CA ARG A 120 16.41 -17.24 25.21
C ARG A 120 15.67 -17.72 23.97
N HIS A 121 14.45 -17.24 23.79
CA HIS A 121 13.64 -17.48 22.59
C HIS A 121 13.43 -16.19 21.83
N LYS A 122 13.45 -16.26 20.49
CA LYS A 122 13.02 -15.15 19.64
C LYS A 122 11.50 -15.13 19.60
N VAL A 123 10.91 -14.00 19.96
CA VAL A 123 9.46 -13.76 19.89
C VAL A 123 9.21 -12.65 18.87
N GLU A 124 8.31 -12.90 17.91
CA GLU A 124 7.89 -11.88 16.94
C GLU A 124 7.02 -10.85 17.69
N THR A 125 7.50 -9.61 17.80
CA THR A 125 6.78 -8.55 18.53
C THR A 125 5.97 -7.66 17.62
N PHE A 126 6.31 -7.63 16.33
CA PHE A 126 5.61 -6.82 15.35
C PHE A 126 5.68 -7.46 13.98
N ARG A 127 4.56 -7.38 13.25
CA ARG A 127 4.48 -7.75 11.84
C ARG A 127 3.59 -6.78 11.10
N PHE A 128 4.05 -6.39 9.91
CA PHE A 128 3.23 -5.69 8.93
C PHE A 128 3.43 -6.30 7.55
N ASP A 129 2.36 -6.83 6.97
CA ASP A 129 2.32 -7.13 5.55
C ASP A 129 1.72 -5.95 4.78
N THR A 130 2.45 -5.40 3.80
CA THR A 130 1.94 -4.34 2.91
C THR A 130 0.60 -4.68 2.25
N ARG A 131 0.28 -5.97 2.10
CA ARG A 131 -1.01 -6.45 1.59
C ARG A 131 -2.19 -6.10 2.51
N GLU A 132 -1.97 -5.93 3.81
CA GLU A 132 -3.03 -5.49 4.74
C GLU A 132 -3.58 -4.11 4.37
N MET A 133 -2.76 -3.26 3.73
CA MET A 133 -3.21 -1.97 3.19
C MET A 133 -3.58 -2.06 1.71
N LYS A 134 -2.79 -2.78 0.90
CA LYS A 134 -3.00 -2.83 -0.55
C LYS A 134 -4.22 -3.64 -0.97
N ASN A 135 -4.58 -4.70 -0.26
CA ASN A 135 -5.72 -5.54 -0.62
C ASN A 135 -7.05 -4.77 -0.49
N PRO A 136 -7.35 -4.06 0.62
CA PRO A 136 -8.57 -3.25 0.70
C PRO A 136 -8.67 -2.19 -0.40
N LEU A 137 -7.57 -1.46 -0.67
CA LEU A 137 -7.53 -0.45 -1.74
C LEU A 137 -7.80 -1.06 -3.11
N ARG A 138 -7.14 -2.17 -3.41
CA ARG A 138 -7.29 -2.87 -4.68
C ARG A 138 -8.70 -3.41 -4.85
N ASN A 139 -9.22 -4.12 -3.85
CA ASN A 139 -10.56 -4.70 -3.91
C ASN A 139 -11.61 -3.60 -4.12
N ALA A 140 -11.54 -2.50 -3.37
CA ALA A 140 -12.42 -1.34 -3.58
C ALA A 140 -12.39 -0.77 -5.01
N VAL A 141 -11.22 -0.76 -5.66
CA VAL A 141 -11.08 -0.34 -7.06
C VAL A 141 -11.71 -1.34 -8.02
N LEU A 142 -11.46 -2.65 -7.80
CA LEU A 142 -12.01 -3.72 -8.62
C LEU A 142 -13.54 -3.82 -8.50
N ASP A 143 -14.07 -3.72 -7.28
CA ASP A 143 -15.51 -3.74 -6.98
C ASP A 143 -16.22 -2.51 -7.57
N ALA A 144 -15.49 -1.41 -7.79
CA ALA A 144 -15.97 -0.23 -8.49
C ALA A 144 -15.87 -0.35 -10.03
N GLY A 145 -15.44 -1.50 -10.56
CA GLY A 145 -15.31 -1.77 -12.00
C GLY A 145 -14.07 -1.11 -12.63
N TRP A 146 -13.06 -0.74 -11.84
CA TRP A 146 -11.84 -0.10 -12.33
C TRP A 146 -10.64 -1.04 -12.26
N THR A 147 -9.70 -0.90 -13.18
CA THR A 147 -8.44 -1.66 -13.19
C THR A 147 -7.48 -1.11 -12.14
N TRP A 148 -6.90 -1.98 -11.31
CA TRP A 148 -5.78 -1.64 -10.44
C TRP A 148 -4.46 -1.85 -11.19
N ARG A 149 -3.69 -0.79 -11.45
CA ARG A 149 -2.45 -0.85 -12.24
C ARG A 149 -1.26 -0.38 -11.42
N GLY A 150 -0.36 -1.29 -11.05
CA GLY A 150 0.94 -0.89 -10.49
C GLY A 150 1.85 -0.28 -11.54
N VAL A 151 2.58 0.78 -11.16
CA VAL A 151 3.60 1.42 -12.00
C VAL A 151 4.92 1.53 -11.24
N LEU A 152 6.04 1.50 -11.97
CA LEU A 152 7.38 1.44 -11.37
C LEU A 152 8.02 2.82 -11.13
N PHE A 153 7.74 3.81 -12.00
CA PHE A 153 8.53 5.06 -12.04
C PHE A 153 7.71 6.36 -12.07
N LYS A 154 6.44 6.33 -12.46
CA LYS A 154 5.62 7.55 -12.61
C LYS A 154 4.13 7.24 -12.65
N LEU A 155 3.35 8.13 -12.04
CA LEU A 155 1.90 8.23 -12.13
C LEU A 155 1.50 9.20 -13.24
#